data_AF-A0A2D9Q414-F1
#
_entry.id   AF-A0A2D9Q414-F1
#
_cell.length_a   1.000
_cell.length_b   1.000
_cell.length_c   1.000
_cell.angle_alpha   90.00
_cell.angle_beta   90.00
_cell.angle_gamma   90.00
#
_symmetry.space_group_name_H-M   'P 1'
#
loop_
_entity.id
_entity.type
_entity.pdbx_description
1 polymer ?
#
loop_
_entity_poly.entity_id
_entity_poly.type
_entity_poly.pdbx_seq_one_letter_code
_entity_poly.pdbx_strand_id
1 'polypeptide(L)'
;MMTRTAHPLSDEEHELLEAGATLFDAGKFWHAHEAWEDLWNDLKRRRASDHEILLVQGMIQTAALLLHHQRKNVGGVEKQWAKLTPKLEGWSVAWGFDIERHLETIGTYVLDNGTWALTAAHHQLPRA
;
A
#
# COMPACT_ATOMS: atom_id res chain seq x y z
N MET A 1 22.15 -2.35 -0.43
CA MET A 1 21.30 -3.52 -0.13
C MET A 1 20.82 -4.10 -1.45
N MET A 2 20.64 -5.42 -1.56
CA MET A 2 20.02 -6.01 -2.77
C MET A 2 18.53 -5.65 -2.78
N THR A 3 18.08 -5.07 -3.88
CA THR A 3 16.67 -4.73 -4.13
C THR A 3 15.84 -6.01 -4.21
N ARG A 4 14.69 -6.04 -3.52
CA ARG A 4 13.76 -7.18 -3.60
C ARG A 4 13.13 -7.26 -4.99
N THR A 5 12.88 -8.48 -5.45
CA THR A 5 12.20 -8.75 -6.74
C THR A 5 10.96 -9.59 -6.46
N ALA A 6 9.83 -9.19 -7.03
CA ALA A 6 8.56 -9.90 -6.85
C ALA A 6 8.40 -10.93 -7.97
N HIS A 7 7.92 -12.12 -7.61
CA HIS A 7 7.57 -13.15 -8.58
C HIS A 7 6.27 -12.76 -9.29
N PRO A 8 6.03 -13.29 -10.50
CA PRO A 8 4.77 -13.10 -11.20
C PRO A 8 3.58 -13.54 -10.35
N LEU A 9 2.51 -12.76 -10.43
CA LEU A 9 1.19 -13.13 -9.91
C LEU A 9 0.48 -14.07 -10.88
N SER A 10 -0.47 -14.87 -10.39
CA SER A 10 -1.46 -15.49 -11.28
C SER A 10 -2.40 -14.43 -11.88
N ASP A 11 -3.20 -14.80 -12.89
CA ASP A 11 -4.18 -13.89 -13.48
C ASP A 11 -5.19 -13.39 -12.43
N GLU A 12 -5.71 -14.28 -11.59
CA GLU A 12 -6.63 -13.94 -10.50
C GLU A 12 -5.98 -12.99 -9.46
N GLU A 13 -4.74 -13.24 -9.08
CA GLU A 13 -4.00 -12.36 -8.16
C GLU A 13 -3.73 -10.99 -8.78
N HIS A 14 -3.46 -10.94 -10.08
CA HIS A 14 -3.29 -9.69 -10.81
C HIS A 14 -4.59 -8.89 -10.89
N GLU A 15 -5.72 -9.55 -11.14
CA GLU A 15 -7.05 -8.92 -11.12
C GLU A 15 -7.37 -8.30 -9.76
N LEU A 16 -7.09 -9.02 -8.66
CA LEU A 16 -7.27 -8.49 -7.30
C LEU A 16 -6.35 -7.30 -7.00
N LEU A 17 -5.10 -7.37 -7.45
CA LEU A 17 -4.13 -6.27 -7.31
C LEU A 17 -4.65 -5.00 -8.01
N GLU A 18 -5.04 -5.12 -9.28
CA GLU A 18 -5.51 -3.99 -10.10
C GLU A 18 -6.88 -3.45 -9.64
N ALA A 19 -7.78 -4.32 -9.17
CA ALA A 19 -9.04 -3.89 -8.58
C ALA A 19 -8.80 -3.01 -7.34
N GLY A 20 -7.91 -3.44 -6.44
CA GLY A 20 -7.52 -2.64 -5.29
C GLY A 20 -6.81 -1.34 -5.68
N ALA A 21 -5.92 -1.36 -6.67
CA ALA A 21 -5.24 -0.16 -7.17
C ALA A 21 -6.23 0.85 -7.77
N THR A 22 -7.20 0.39 -8.56
CA THR A 22 -8.27 1.23 -9.13
C THR A 22 -9.10 1.91 -8.03
N LEU A 23 -9.46 1.17 -6.98
CA LEU A 23 -10.18 1.73 -5.82
C LEU A 23 -9.32 2.71 -5.03
N PHE A 24 -8.03 2.41 -4.88
CA PHE A 24 -7.07 3.25 -4.18
C PHE A 24 -6.90 4.59 -4.89
N ASP A 25 -6.68 4.58 -6.20
CA ASP A 25 -6.50 5.77 -7.04
C ASP A 25 -7.78 6.62 -7.13
N ALA A 26 -8.95 6.03 -6.83
CA ALA A 26 -10.22 6.73 -6.69
C ALA A 26 -10.47 7.26 -5.26
N GLY A 27 -9.49 7.17 -4.35
CA GLY A 27 -9.60 7.60 -2.95
C GLY A 27 -10.53 6.73 -2.10
N LYS A 28 -10.96 5.56 -2.59
CA LYS A 28 -11.85 4.61 -1.89
C LYS A 28 -11.03 3.64 -1.03
N PHE A 29 -10.22 4.19 -0.12
CA PHE A 29 -9.20 3.43 0.60
C PHE A 29 -9.71 2.23 1.39
N TRP A 30 -10.90 2.31 1.99
CA TRP A 30 -11.48 1.16 2.68
C TRP A 30 -11.80 0.00 1.73
N HIS A 31 -12.32 0.28 0.53
CA HIS A 31 -12.59 -0.75 -0.47
C HIS A 31 -11.31 -1.31 -1.09
N ALA A 32 -10.29 -0.47 -1.29
CA ALA A 32 -8.98 -0.92 -1.72
C ALA A 32 -8.32 -1.87 -0.69
N HIS A 33 -8.46 -1.53 0.60
CA HIS A 33 -8.03 -2.37 1.71
C HIS A 33 -8.70 -3.75 1.65
N GLU A 34 -10.03 -3.81 1.50
CA GLU A 34 -10.75 -5.08 1.40
C GLU A 34 -10.32 -5.90 0.17
N ALA A 35 -10.22 -5.28 -1.01
CA ALA A 35 -9.80 -5.97 -2.22
C ALA A 35 -8.40 -6.59 -2.08
N TRP A 36 -7.48 -5.89 -1.41
CA TRP A 36 -6.14 -6.43 -1.16
C TRP A 36 -6.10 -7.45 0.00
N GLU A 37 -7.08 -7.51 0.90
CA GLU A 37 -7.17 -8.61 1.88
C GLU A 37 -7.38 -9.96 1.19
N ASP A 38 -8.16 -10.01 0.11
CA ASP A 38 -8.35 -11.22 -0.69
C ASP A 38 -7.03 -11.64 -1.35
N LEU A 39 -6.32 -10.72 -2.02
CA LEU A 39 -4.99 -10.97 -2.57
C LEU A 39 -4.01 -11.47 -1.49
N TRP A 40 -4.02 -10.86 -0.31
CA TRP A 40 -3.17 -11.27 0.81
C TRP A 40 -3.48 -12.70 1.26
N ASN A 41 -4.76 -13.08 1.31
CA ASN A 41 -5.19 -14.44 1.65
C ASN A 41 -4.74 -15.46 0.60
N ASP A 42 -4.78 -15.09 -0.69
CA ASP A 42 -4.34 -15.95 -1.79
C ASP A 42 -2.84 -16.21 -1.75
N LEU A 43 -2.04 -15.15 -1.59
CA LEU A 43 -0.59 -15.26 -1.44
C LEU A 43 -0.19 -16.16 -0.26
N LYS A 44 -0.88 -16.03 0.89
CA LYS A 44 -0.68 -16.92 2.04
C LYS A 44 -1.04 -18.36 1.71
N ARG A 45 -2.18 -18.59 1.05
CA ARG A 45 -2.68 -19.94 0.72
C ARG A 45 -1.72 -20.68 -0.20
N ARG A 46 -1.18 -20.00 -1.22
CA ARG A 46 -0.20 -20.59 -2.14
C ARG A 46 1.24 -20.57 -1.61
N ARG A 47 1.47 -20.07 -0.38
CA ARG A 47 2.79 -19.95 0.25
C ARG A 47 3.79 -19.15 -0.61
N ALA A 48 3.35 -17.97 -1.07
CA ALA A 48 4.24 -16.97 -1.66
C ALA A 48 5.36 -16.59 -0.67
N SER A 49 6.40 -15.90 -1.15
CA SER A 49 7.49 -15.49 -0.26
C SER A 49 7.00 -14.53 0.83
N ASP A 50 7.63 -14.58 2.01
CA ASP A 50 7.29 -13.70 3.13
C ASP A 50 7.36 -12.22 2.73
N HIS A 51 8.30 -11.85 1.86
CA HIS A 51 8.44 -10.48 1.37
C HIS A 51 7.25 -10.03 0.52
N GLU A 52 6.66 -10.89 -0.31
CA GLU A 52 5.48 -10.56 -1.13
C GLU A 52 4.21 -10.46 -0.28
N ILE A 53 4.07 -11.36 0.69
CA ILE A 53 2.98 -11.30 1.67
C ILE A 53 3.05 -9.99 2.46
N LEU A 54 4.26 -9.61 2.90
CA LEU A 54 4.49 -8.34 3.60
C LEU A 54 4.27 -7.13 2.69
N LEU A 55 4.63 -7.20 1.41
CA LEU A 55 4.38 -6.13 0.44
C LEU A 55 2.88 -5.79 0.37
N VAL A 56 2.02 -6.79 0.14
CA VAL A 56 0.56 -6.58 0.11
C VAL A 56 0.04 -6.07 1.46
N GLN A 57 0.55 -6.60 2.57
CA GLN A 57 0.18 -6.08 3.89
C GLN A 57 0.60 -4.61 4.09
N GLY A 58 1.72 -4.17 3.50
CA GLY A 58 2.14 -2.78 3.48
C GLY A 58 1.21 -1.89 2.65
N MET A 59 0.73 -2.37 1.50
CA MET A 59 -0.27 -1.68 0.68
C MET A 59 -1.61 -1.52 1.42
N ILE A 60 -2.11 -2.60 2.04
CA ILE A 60 -3.30 -2.59 2.91
C ILE A 60 -3.16 -1.55 4.03
N GLN A 61 -2.00 -1.51 4.70
CA GLN A 61 -1.74 -0.55 5.77
C GLN A 61 -1.61 0.88 5.25
N THR A 62 -1.16 1.07 4.02
CA THR A 62 -1.14 2.38 3.37
C THR A 62 -2.54 2.89 3.10
N ALA A 63 -3.44 2.04 2.60
CA ALA A 63 -4.85 2.40 2.43
C ALA A 63 -5.47 2.80 3.80
N ALA A 64 -5.19 2.05 4.86
CA ALA A 64 -5.61 2.40 6.21
C ALA A 64 -5.01 3.73 6.70
N LEU A 65 -3.73 4.01 6.41
CA LEU A 65 -3.07 5.28 6.75
C LEU A 65 -3.79 6.45 6.10
N LEU A 66 -4.04 6.39 4.80
CA LEU A 66 -4.69 7.48 4.06
C LEU A 66 -6.15 7.67 4.48
N LEU A 67 -6.86 6.59 4.83
CA LEU A 67 -8.18 6.69 5.45
C LEU A 67 -8.12 7.40 6.82
N HIS A 68 -7.11 7.11 7.64
CA HIS A 68 -6.90 7.84 8.89
C HIS A 68 -6.56 9.31 8.66
N HIS A 69 -5.75 9.62 7.63
CA HIS A 69 -5.44 10.98 7.22
C HIS A 69 -6.71 11.74 6.79
N GLN A 70 -7.57 11.14 5.94
CA GLN A 70 -8.88 11.71 5.56
C GLN A 70 -9.76 12.02 6.78
N ARG A 71 -9.69 11.15 7.80
CA ARG A 71 -10.46 11.28 9.06
C ARG A 71 -9.78 12.16 10.10
N LYS A 72 -8.64 12.78 9.78
CA LYS A 72 -7.84 13.61 10.68
C LYS A 72 -7.46 12.89 11.99
N ASN A 73 -7.17 11.60 11.90
CA ASN A 73 -6.80 10.76 13.04
C ASN A 73 -5.28 10.62 13.13
N VAL A 74 -4.67 11.49 13.95
CA VAL A 74 -3.21 11.57 14.15
C VAL A 74 -2.60 10.22 14.53
N GLY A 75 -3.10 9.60 15.60
CA GLY A 75 -2.55 8.33 16.09
C GLY A 75 -2.78 7.17 15.12
N GLY A 76 -3.83 7.24 14.31
CA GLY A 76 -4.08 6.29 13.23
C GLY A 76 -3.01 6.35 12.14
N VAL A 77 -2.63 7.55 11.70
CA VAL A 77 -1.57 7.77 10.70
C VAL A 77 -0.23 7.26 11.22
N GLU A 78 0.19 7.69 12.43
CA GLU A 78 1.46 7.28 13.05
C GLU A 78 1.57 5.76 13.22
N LYS A 79 0.50 5.14 13.72
CA LYS A 79 0.46 3.70 13.95
C LYS A 79 0.57 2.90 12.66
N GLN A 80 -0.08 3.33 11.58
CA GLN A 80 0.02 2.61 10.30
C GLN A 80 1.36 2.84 9.63
N TRP A 81 1.92 4.06 9.71
CA TRP A 81 3.26 4.36 9.20
C TRP A 81 4.31 3.43 9.81
N ALA A 82 4.38 3.36 11.15
CA ALA A 82 5.33 2.50 11.86
C ALA A 82 5.24 1.02 11.47
N LYS A 83 4.07 0.57 11.01
CA LYS A 83 3.85 -0.81 10.56
C LYS A 83 4.21 -1.01 9.09
N LEU A 84 3.83 -0.10 8.21
CA LEU A 84 3.96 -0.30 6.76
C LEU A 84 5.39 -0.06 6.27
N THR A 85 6.11 0.91 6.85
CA THR A 85 7.46 1.29 6.42
C THR A 85 8.40 0.09 6.32
N PRO A 86 8.61 -0.73 7.38
CA PRO A 86 9.54 -1.88 7.28
C PRO A 86 9.10 -2.97 6.28
N LYS A 87 7.84 -2.94 5.81
CA LYS A 87 7.34 -3.90 4.79
C LYS A 87 7.62 -3.42 3.37
N LEU A 88 7.52 -2.12 3.13
CA LEU A 88 7.74 -1.51 1.82
C LEU A 88 9.22 -1.16 1.59
N GLU A 89 9.98 -0.87 2.64
CA GLU A 89 11.42 -0.62 2.55
C GLU A 89 12.17 -1.79 1.88
N GLY A 90 13.05 -1.48 0.92
CA GLY A 90 13.83 -2.46 0.17
C GLY A 90 13.19 -2.96 -1.13
N TRP A 91 11.97 -2.49 -1.43
CA TRP A 91 11.34 -2.62 -2.74
C TRP A 91 11.62 -1.36 -3.58
N SER A 92 11.91 -1.54 -4.87
CA SER A 92 11.90 -0.43 -5.85
C SER A 92 10.60 -0.50 -6.65
N VAL A 93 10.51 -1.52 -7.51
CA VAL A 93 9.33 -1.81 -8.34
C VAL A 93 8.79 -3.20 -7.99
N ALA A 94 7.47 -3.32 -7.92
CA ALA A 94 6.78 -4.60 -7.81
C ALA A 94 5.45 -4.55 -8.56
N TRP A 95 5.19 -5.58 -9.39
CA TRP A 95 3.91 -5.76 -10.09
C TRP A 95 3.37 -4.53 -10.83
N GLY A 96 4.28 -3.74 -11.44
CA GLY A 96 3.91 -2.53 -12.20
C GLY A 96 3.81 -1.25 -11.36
N PHE A 97 4.08 -1.31 -10.06
CA PHE A 97 4.09 -0.14 -9.17
C PHE A 97 5.49 0.26 -8.73
N ASP A 98 5.74 1.56 -8.67
CA ASP A 98 6.94 2.16 -8.10
C ASP A 98 6.72 2.34 -6.59
N ILE A 99 7.17 1.34 -5.84
CA ILE A 99 6.99 1.20 -4.39
C ILE A 99 7.90 2.16 -3.62
N GLU A 100 9.10 2.44 -4.14
CA GLU A 100 10.04 3.39 -3.54
C GLU A 100 9.44 4.80 -3.56
N ARG A 101 9.02 5.30 -4.74
CA ARG A 101 8.33 6.59 -4.85
C ARG A 101 7.04 6.61 -4.06
N HIS A 102 6.31 5.50 -4.01
CA HIS A 102 5.10 5.41 -3.21
C HIS A 102 5.40 5.67 -1.73
N LEU A 103 6.42 4.98 -1.18
CA LEU A 103 6.81 5.13 0.22
C LEU A 103 7.27 6.56 0.54
N GLU A 104 8.05 7.19 -0.35
CA GLU A 104 8.44 8.59 -0.24
C GLU A 104 7.22 9.52 -0.18
N THR A 105 6.26 9.32 -1.09
CA THR A 105 5.05 10.13 -1.17
C THR A 105 4.16 9.94 0.07
N ILE A 106 4.00 8.71 0.56
CA ILE A 106 3.26 8.46 1.81
C ILE A 106 3.94 9.14 3.01
N GLY A 107 5.27 9.23 3.00
CA GLY A 107 6.03 10.01 3.99
C GLY A 107 5.55 11.46 4.10
N THR A 108 5.13 12.10 3.00
CA THR A 108 4.62 13.49 3.05
C THR A 108 3.28 13.60 3.77
N TYR A 109 2.42 12.58 3.68
CA TYR A 109 1.17 12.53 4.44
C TYR A 109 1.39 12.35 5.94
N VAL A 110 2.47 11.69 6.33
CA VAL A 110 2.88 11.57 7.73
C VAL A 110 3.47 12.89 8.25
N LEU A 111 4.23 13.61 7.43
CA LEU A 111 4.71 14.96 7.77
C LEU A 111 3.56 15.98 7.86
N ASP A 112 2.51 15.80 7.06
CA ASP A 112 1.28 16.60 7.10
C ASP A 112 0.32 16.20 8.24
N ASN A 113 0.70 15.23 9.07
CA ASN A 113 -0.17 14.73 10.13
C ASN A 113 -0.40 15.81 11.20
N GLY A 114 -1.66 16.20 11.39
CA GLY A 114 -2.05 17.30 12.28
C GLY A 114 -2.18 18.66 11.59
N THR A 115 -1.56 18.87 10.42
CA THR A 115 -1.74 20.08 9.60
C THR A 115 -2.88 19.91 8.60
N TRP A 116 -3.02 18.71 8.02
CA TRP A 116 -4.10 18.36 7.08
C TRP A 116 -4.16 19.28 5.84
N ALA A 117 -3.01 19.75 5.37
CA ALA A 117 -2.88 20.58 4.18
C ALA A 117 -2.97 19.73 2.90
N LEU A 118 -2.62 18.44 2.98
CA LEU A 118 -2.76 17.51 1.86
C LEU A 118 -4.17 16.93 1.82
N THR A 119 -4.63 16.57 0.63
CA THR A 119 -5.88 15.81 0.44
C THR A 119 -5.51 14.37 0.09
N ALA A 120 -5.75 13.44 1.01
CA ALA A 120 -5.42 12.04 0.79
C ALA A 120 -6.08 11.44 -0.46
N ALA A 121 -7.30 11.85 -0.81
CA ALA A 121 -7.98 11.38 -2.02
C ALA A 121 -7.30 11.79 -3.35
N HIS A 122 -6.32 12.70 -3.33
CA HIS A 122 -5.51 13.05 -4.51
C HIS A 122 -4.31 12.12 -4.70
N HIS A 123 -3.99 11.29 -3.70
CA HIS A 123 -2.90 10.34 -3.82
C HIS A 123 -3.26 9.23 -4.81
N GLN A 124 -2.31 8.89 -5.66
CA GLN A 124 -2.40 7.77 -6.58
C GLN A 124 -1.16 6.89 -6.41
N LEU A 125 -1.31 5.59 -6.60
CA LEU A 125 -0.22 4.63 -6.63
C LEU A 125 0.69 4.93 -7.84
N PRO A 126 1.97 5.26 -7.64
CA PRO A 126 2.91 5.46 -8.73
C PRO A 126 3.07 4.20 -9.59
N ARG A 127 3.00 4.34 -10.92
CA ARG A 127 3.26 3.27 -11.88
C ARG A 127 4.74 3.28 -12.32
N ALA A 128 5.29 2.10 -12.62
CA ALA A 128 6.69 1.89 -13.02
C ALA A 128 6.86 1.67 -14.53
#